data_AF-A0A1A8A1X7-F1
#
_entry.id   AF-A0A1A8A1X7-F1
#
_cell.length_a   1.000
_cell.length_b   1.000
_cell.length_c   1.000
_cell.angle_alpha   90.00
_cell.angle_beta   90.00
_cell.angle_gamma   90.00
#
_symmetry.space_group_name_H-M   'P 1'
#
loop_
_entity.id
_entity.type
_entity.pdbx_description
1 polymer ?
#
loop_
_entity_poly.entity_id
_entity_poly.type
_entity_poly.pdbx_seq_one_letter_code
_entity_poly.pdbx_strand_id
1 'polypeptide(L)'
;MSIEDPFFVVKGEVQKALSRARSLFDRWEELLQEGTQVSRDELDWSANELRNCLRAIDWDLEDLSETISIVESNPGKFKLGDNELQERRAFVEQTRTSVQEMKDQLSSPSAVAQAEKKSKQGQERSTGLEAHLVSANSRYIQEQQEQQQLIIQEQDEQLDLVTGSIRVLKDMSGRIGDELDEQAV
;
A
#
# COMPACT_ATOMS: atom_id res chain seq x y z
N MET A 1 -50.68 13.73 -3.48
CA MET A 1 -49.39 13.59 -2.78
C MET A 1 -48.44 14.56 -3.46
N SER A 2 -48.03 15.64 -2.78
CA SER A 2 -46.88 16.44 -3.22
C SER A 2 -45.64 15.59 -3.00
N ILE A 3 -44.89 15.32 -4.07
CA ILE A 3 -43.58 14.69 -3.97
C ILE A 3 -42.71 15.64 -3.13
N GLU A 4 -42.02 15.10 -2.13
CA GLU A 4 -41.07 15.86 -1.32
C GLU A 4 -39.97 16.40 -2.25
N ASP A 5 -39.59 17.68 -2.09
CA ASP A 5 -38.64 18.30 -3.01
C ASP A 5 -37.26 17.62 -2.89
N PRO A 6 -36.78 16.95 -3.95
CA PRO A 6 -35.55 16.17 -3.92
C PRO A 6 -34.32 17.02 -3.59
N PHE A 7 -34.38 18.34 -3.77
CA PHE A 7 -33.31 19.25 -3.40
C PHE A 7 -32.88 19.07 -1.94
N PHE A 8 -33.82 18.91 -1.01
CA PHE A 8 -33.49 18.81 0.42
C PHE A 8 -32.85 17.47 0.79
N VAL A 9 -33.17 16.40 0.06
CA VAL A 9 -32.54 15.09 0.23
C VAL A 9 -31.07 15.18 -0.20
N VAL A 10 -30.82 15.66 -1.41
CA VAL A 10 -29.46 15.83 -1.95
C VAL A 10 -28.66 16.84 -1.12
N LYS A 11 -29.28 17.94 -0.67
CA LYS A 11 -28.66 18.88 0.27
C LYS A 11 -28.16 18.17 1.53
N GLY A 12 -28.98 17.30 2.12
CA GLY A 12 -28.60 16.52 3.30
C GLY A 12 -27.44 15.55 3.03
N GLU A 13 -27.43 14.90 1.87
CA GLU A 13 -26.35 14.02 1.43
C GLU A 13 -25.04 14.79 1.22
N VAL A 14 -25.10 15.95 0.55
CA VAL A 14 -23.97 16.86 0.36
C VAL A 14 -23.43 17.35 1.71
N GLN A 15 -24.28 17.74 2.66
CA GLN A 15 -23.85 18.16 4.01
C GLN A 15 -23.14 17.04 4.77
N LYS A 16 -23.64 15.81 4.65
CA LYS A 16 -23.02 14.62 5.25
C LYS A 16 -21.67 14.29 4.59
N ALA A 17 -21.60 14.34 3.27
CA ALA A 17 -20.37 14.15 2.51
C ALA A 17 -19.34 15.23 2.84
N LEU A 18 -19.75 16.49 2.97
CA LEU A 18 -18.89 17.61 3.35
C LEU A 18 -18.34 17.43 4.77
N SER A 19 -19.17 16.96 5.71
CA SER A 19 -18.72 16.67 7.08
C SER A 19 -17.68 15.54 7.10
N ARG A 20 -17.88 14.48 6.31
CA ARG A 20 -16.89 13.43 6.11
C ARG A 20 -15.60 13.98 5.48
N ALA A 21 -15.70 14.81 4.45
CA ALA A 21 -14.55 15.42 3.79
C ALA A 21 -13.73 16.27 4.77
N ARG A 22 -14.37 17.05 5.64
CA ARG A 22 -13.70 17.81 6.69
C ARG A 22 -12.94 16.91 7.66
N SER A 23 -13.56 15.83 8.16
CA SER A 23 -12.85 14.89 9.03
C SER A 23 -11.67 14.19 8.33
N LEU A 24 -11.78 13.89 7.03
CA LEU A 24 -10.67 13.36 6.24
C LEU A 24 -9.56 14.40 6.04
N PHE A 25 -9.94 15.66 5.86
CA PHE A 25 -9.03 16.79 5.72
C PHE A 25 -8.24 17.02 7.00
N ASP A 26 -8.92 17.11 8.16
CA ASP A 26 -8.29 17.28 9.48
C ASP A 26 -7.28 16.16 9.74
N ARG A 27 -7.69 14.90 9.49
CA ARG A 27 -6.78 13.75 9.61
C ARG A 27 -5.58 13.90 8.68
N TRP A 28 -5.79 14.22 7.41
CA TRP A 28 -4.70 14.39 6.46
C TRP A 28 -3.72 15.49 6.88
N GLU A 29 -4.21 16.59 7.46
CA GLU A 29 -3.39 17.67 8.00
C GLU A 29 -2.56 17.19 9.21
N GLU A 30 -3.15 16.42 10.13
CA GLU A 30 -2.43 15.77 11.25
C GLU A 30 -1.33 14.82 10.76
N LEU A 31 -1.59 14.08 9.66
CA LEU A 31 -0.60 13.19 9.06
C LEU A 31 0.56 13.97 8.42
N LEU A 32 0.36 15.23 8.03
CA LEU A 32 1.43 16.09 7.50
C LEU A 32 2.32 16.70 8.59
N GLN A 33 1.83 16.84 9.83
CA GLN A 33 2.59 17.46 10.92
C GLN A 33 3.92 16.74 11.20
N GLU A 34 4.94 17.53 11.55
CA GLU A 34 6.26 17.03 11.93
C GLU A 34 6.16 16.29 13.28
N GLY A 35 6.67 15.06 13.34
CA GLY A 35 6.63 14.20 14.54
C GLY A 35 5.64 13.03 14.46
N THR A 36 4.65 13.08 13.56
CA THR A 36 3.73 11.95 13.34
C THR A 36 4.42 10.85 12.53
N GLN A 37 4.67 9.69 13.14
CA GLN A 37 5.12 8.48 12.43
C GLN A 37 3.96 7.87 11.65
N VAL A 38 3.97 8.03 10.33
CA VAL A 38 2.89 7.60 9.43
C VAL A 38 3.50 6.88 8.24
N SER A 39 2.87 5.78 7.81
CA SER A 39 3.26 5.10 6.58
C SER A 39 2.94 5.95 5.35
N ARG A 40 3.80 5.94 4.34
CA ARG A 40 3.53 6.59 3.04
C ARG A 40 2.15 6.18 2.49
N ASP A 41 1.84 4.89 2.57
CA ASP A 41 0.58 4.35 2.04
C ASP A 41 -0.64 4.95 2.73
N GLU A 42 -0.53 5.28 4.01
CA GLU A 42 -1.62 5.90 4.77
C GLU A 42 -1.82 7.37 4.37
N LEU A 43 -0.73 8.12 4.15
CA LEU A 43 -0.81 9.49 3.67
C LEU A 43 -1.38 9.56 2.25
N ASP A 44 -0.89 8.71 1.35
CA ASP A 44 -1.36 8.63 -0.04
C ASP A 44 -2.83 8.19 -0.10
N TRP A 45 -3.21 7.19 0.72
CA TRP A 45 -4.60 6.75 0.84
C TRP A 45 -5.50 7.86 1.37
N SER A 46 -5.12 8.54 2.45
CA SER A 46 -5.91 9.63 3.05
C SER A 46 -6.11 10.78 2.06
N ALA A 47 -5.06 11.17 1.32
CA ALA A 47 -5.15 12.19 0.29
C ALA A 47 -6.04 11.77 -0.88
N ASN A 48 -5.95 10.52 -1.34
CA ASN A 48 -6.77 10.00 -2.42
C ASN A 48 -8.26 9.89 -2.03
N GLU A 49 -8.55 9.40 -0.83
CA GLU A 49 -9.91 9.28 -0.30
C GLU A 49 -10.57 10.66 -0.18
N LEU A 50 -9.82 11.66 0.31
CA LEU A 50 -10.28 13.05 0.34
C LEU A 50 -10.60 13.58 -1.07
N ARG A 51 -9.70 13.39 -2.07
CA ARG A 51 -9.98 13.82 -3.46
C ARG A 51 -11.24 13.19 -4.03
N ASN A 52 -11.46 11.90 -3.77
CA ASN A 52 -12.66 11.20 -4.22
C ASN A 52 -13.92 11.77 -3.57
N CYS A 53 -13.87 12.03 -2.25
CA CYS A 53 -14.99 12.63 -1.53
C CYS A 53 -15.31 14.04 -2.05
N LEU A 54 -14.30 14.88 -2.27
CA LEU A 54 -14.47 16.24 -2.80
C LEU A 54 -15.05 16.23 -4.22
N ARG A 55 -14.59 15.31 -5.08
CA ARG A 55 -15.12 15.15 -6.44
C ARG A 55 -16.58 14.70 -6.46
N ALA A 56 -16.97 13.78 -5.57
CA ALA A 56 -18.37 13.37 -5.45
C ALA A 56 -19.25 14.57 -5.09
N ILE A 57 -18.80 15.41 -4.15
CA ILE A 57 -19.51 16.64 -3.78
C ILE A 57 -19.61 17.61 -4.96
N ASP A 58 -18.56 17.78 -5.77
CA ASP A 58 -18.63 18.67 -6.95
C ASP A 58 -19.73 18.24 -7.93
N TRP A 59 -19.86 16.93 -8.19
CA TRP A 59 -20.92 16.39 -9.06
C TRP A 59 -22.30 16.68 -8.49
N ASP A 60 -22.50 16.43 -7.20
CA ASP A 60 -23.78 16.74 -6.54
C ASP A 60 -24.09 18.25 -6.61
N LEU A 61 -23.09 19.11 -6.46
CA LEU A 61 -23.25 20.57 -6.57
C LEU A 61 -23.55 21.04 -8.01
N GLU A 62 -23.00 20.36 -9.01
CA GLU A 62 -23.30 20.61 -10.42
C GLU A 62 -24.79 20.33 -10.69
N ASP A 63 -25.27 19.15 -10.29
CA ASP A 63 -26.69 18.77 -10.41
C ASP A 63 -27.60 19.76 -9.65
N LEU A 64 -27.25 20.14 -8.43
CA LEU A 64 -28.01 21.14 -7.66
C LEU A 64 -28.03 22.51 -8.36
N SER A 65 -26.92 22.93 -8.96
CA SER A 65 -26.85 24.18 -9.74
C SER A 65 -27.73 24.13 -10.99
N GLU A 66 -27.77 23.00 -11.69
CA GLU A 66 -28.65 22.79 -12.84
C GLU A 66 -30.13 22.85 -12.41
N THR A 67 -30.50 22.19 -11.30
CA THR A 67 -31.88 22.23 -10.80
C THR A 67 -32.32 23.65 -10.44
N ILE A 68 -31.45 24.46 -9.82
CA ILE A 68 -31.73 25.87 -9.54
C ILE A 68 -31.97 26.64 -10.84
N SER A 69 -31.13 26.43 -11.86
CA SER A 69 -31.25 27.08 -13.18
C SER A 69 -32.58 26.71 -13.89
N ILE A 70 -33.01 25.46 -13.75
CA ILE A 70 -34.31 24.97 -14.27
C ILE A 70 -35.48 25.65 -13.56
N VAL A 71 -35.40 25.80 -12.24
CA VAL A 71 -36.45 26.48 -11.43
C VAL A 71 -36.53 27.97 -11.78
N GLU A 72 -35.40 28.64 -11.91
CA GLU A 72 -35.30 30.04 -12.35
C GLU A 72 -35.91 30.27 -13.73
N SER A 73 -35.68 29.32 -14.66
CA SER A 73 -36.18 29.41 -16.02
C SER A 73 -37.70 29.18 -16.13
N ASN A 74 -38.35 28.59 -15.11
CA ASN A 74 -39.79 28.32 -15.13
C ASN A 74 -40.49 28.55 -13.78
N PRO A 75 -40.56 29.81 -13.28
CA PRO A 75 -41.09 30.11 -11.96
C PRO A 75 -42.56 29.69 -11.77
N GLY A 76 -43.37 29.80 -12.83
CA GLY A 76 -44.81 29.47 -12.79
C GLY A 76 -45.10 27.98 -12.56
N LYS A 77 -44.18 27.09 -12.95
CA LYS A 77 -44.32 25.63 -12.77
C LYS A 77 -43.95 25.19 -11.35
N PHE A 78 -42.87 25.74 -10.80
CA PHE A 78 -42.30 25.28 -9.54
C PHE A 78 -42.80 26.07 -8.33
N LYS A 79 -43.29 27.31 -8.52
CA LYS A 79 -43.85 28.17 -7.46
C LYS A 79 -42.94 28.28 -6.23
N LEU A 80 -41.63 28.28 -6.44
CA LEU A 80 -40.63 28.49 -5.41
C LEU A 80 -40.53 29.97 -5.05
N GLY A 81 -40.38 30.30 -3.77
CA GLY A 81 -40.17 31.69 -3.35
C GLY A 81 -38.76 32.17 -3.67
N ASP A 82 -38.60 33.45 -4.00
CA ASP A 82 -37.29 34.03 -4.31
C ASP A 82 -36.28 33.89 -3.16
N ASN A 83 -36.76 33.98 -1.91
CA ASN A 83 -35.96 33.76 -0.71
C ASN A 83 -35.42 32.32 -0.65
N GLU A 84 -36.27 31.33 -0.89
CA GLU A 84 -35.86 29.93 -0.87
C GLU A 84 -34.84 29.67 -1.97
N LEU A 85 -35.08 30.18 -3.18
CA LEU A 85 -34.15 30.05 -4.30
C LEU A 85 -32.79 30.71 -4.01
N GLN A 86 -32.79 31.84 -3.29
CA GLN A 86 -31.57 32.49 -2.82
C GLN A 86 -30.84 31.63 -1.78
N GLU A 87 -31.54 31.00 -0.85
CA GLU A 87 -30.94 30.07 0.12
C GLU A 87 -30.32 28.84 -0.58
N ARG A 88 -30.96 28.31 -1.63
CA ARG A 88 -30.41 27.21 -2.44
C ARG A 88 -29.10 27.62 -3.12
N ARG A 89 -29.07 28.80 -3.75
CA ARG A 89 -27.85 29.37 -4.36
C ARG A 89 -26.74 29.57 -3.33
N ALA A 90 -27.08 30.17 -2.19
CA ALA A 90 -26.13 30.43 -1.12
C ALA A 90 -25.51 29.12 -0.58
N PHE A 91 -26.32 28.07 -0.43
CA PHE A 91 -25.83 26.76 -0.03
C PHE A 91 -24.84 26.15 -1.03
N VAL A 92 -25.17 26.16 -2.32
CA VAL A 92 -24.30 25.62 -3.39
C VAL A 92 -22.98 26.38 -3.42
N GLU A 93 -23.03 27.72 -3.42
CA GLU A 93 -21.83 28.55 -3.45
C GLU A 93 -20.96 28.38 -2.21
N GLN A 94 -21.55 28.40 -1.00
CA GLN A 94 -20.80 28.20 0.24
C GLN A 94 -20.11 26.83 0.26
N THR A 95 -20.79 25.77 -0.19
CA THR A 95 -20.22 24.43 -0.25
C THR A 95 -19.10 24.37 -1.28
N ARG A 96 -19.29 24.97 -2.47
CA ARG A 96 -18.27 25.07 -3.51
C ARG A 96 -17.00 25.77 -3.02
N THR A 97 -17.14 26.90 -2.30
CA THR A 97 -16.00 27.58 -1.68
C THR A 97 -15.26 26.66 -0.70
N SER A 98 -15.98 25.99 0.20
CA SER A 98 -15.38 25.10 1.20
C SER A 98 -14.66 23.90 0.56
N VAL A 99 -15.22 23.34 -0.52
CA VAL A 99 -14.57 22.27 -1.31
C VAL A 99 -13.31 22.78 -2.01
N GLN A 100 -13.36 23.98 -2.59
CA GLN A 100 -12.22 24.58 -3.28
C GLN A 100 -11.07 24.88 -2.30
N GLU A 101 -11.35 25.41 -1.12
CA GLU A 101 -10.36 25.64 -0.07
C GLU A 101 -9.60 24.36 0.31
N MET A 102 -10.31 23.24 0.49
CA MET A 102 -9.68 21.95 0.77
C MET A 102 -8.83 21.43 -0.40
N LYS A 103 -9.29 21.61 -1.65
CA LYS A 103 -8.53 21.24 -2.86
C LYS A 103 -7.25 22.05 -3.01
N ASP A 104 -7.32 23.35 -2.75
CA ASP A 104 -6.19 24.26 -2.86
C ASP A 104 -5.11 23.91 -1.83
N GLN A 105 -5.53 23.61 -0.59
CA GLN A 105 -4.61 23.17 0.46
C GLN A 105 -3.97 21.81 0.13
N LEU A 106 -4.74 20.87 -0.42
CA LEU A 106 -4.23 19.57 -0.85
C LEU A 106 -3.23 19.68 -2.01
N SER A 107 -3.33 20.73 -2.82
CA SER A 107 -2.45 21.02 -3.95
C SER A 107 -1.34 22.01 -3.61
N SER A 108 -1.29 22.50 -2.35
CA SER A 108 -0.33 23.50 -1.92
C SER A 108 1.10 22.97 -2.04
N PRO A 109 2.04 23.76 -2.59
CA PRO A 109 3.45 23.35 -2.69
C PRO A 109 4.06 22.93 -1.36
N SER A 110 3.60 23.52 -0.24
CA SER A 110 4.04 23.16 1.10
C SER A 110 3.59 21.75 1.50
N ALA A 111 2.33 21.41 1.23
CA ALA A 111 1.78 20.09 1.52
C ALA A 111 2.45 19.00 0.67
N VAL A 112 2.70 19.29 -0.62
CA VAL A 112 3.44 18.39 -1.52
C VAL A 112 4.86 18.19 -1.03
N ALA A 113 5.58 19.26 -0.69
CA ALA A 113 6.95 19.16 -0.19
C ALA A 113 7.05 18.39 1.15
N GLN A 114 6.07 18.54 2.04
CA GLN A 114 6.01 17.78 3.30
C GLN A 114 5.73 16.29 3.05
N ALA A 115 4.81 15.96 2.15
CA ALA A 115 4.54 14.58 1.74
C ALA A 115 5.78 13.92 1.10
N GLU A 116 6.52 14.65 0.26
CA GLU A 116 7.77 14.18 -0.34
C GLU A 116 8.88 13.96 0.70
N LYS A 117 9.00 14.86 1.70
CA LYS A 117 9.96 14.68 2.81
C LYS A 117 9.66 13.43 3.62
N LYS A 118 8.39 13.19 3.99
CA LYS A 118 7.98 11.96 4.69
C LYS A 118 8.24 10.71 3.85
N SER A 119 8.05 10.80 2.53
CA SER A 119 8.34 9.70 1.60
C SER A 119 9.83 9.33 1.58
N LYS A 120 10.74 10.32 1.53
CA LYS A 120 12.20 10.06 1.55
C LYS A 120 12.67 9.47 2.89
N GLN A 121 12.13 9.96 4.01
CA GLN A 121 12.50 9.49 5.35
C GLN A 121 12.08 8.02 5.60
N GLY A 122 10.96 7.58 5.03
CA GLY A 122 10.54 6.17 5.06
C GLY A 122 11.40 5.29 4.16
N GLN A 123 11.79 5.79 2.98
CA GLN A 123 12.57 5.02 2.00
C GLN A 123 14.03 4.81 2.44
N GLU A 124 14.69 5.81 3.04
CA GLU A 124 16.06 5.66 3.57
C GLU A 124 16.16 4.63 4.70
N ARG A 125 15.11 4.47 5.51
CA ARG A 125 15.05 3.42 6.53
C ARG A 125 14.84 2.03 5.93
N SER A 126 14.02 1.93 4.88
CA SER A 126 13.77 0.66 4.19
C SER A 126 15.01 0.14 3.46
N THR A 127 15.72 1.01 2.74
CA THR A 127 16.95 0.62 2.03
C THR A 127 18.08 0.23 2.98
N GLY A 128 18.18 0.89 4.14
CA GLY A 128 19.12 0.49 5.19
C GLY A 128 18.84 -0.91 5.76
N LEU A 129 17.55 -1.25 5.95
CA LEU A 129 17.14 -2.56 6.45
C LEU A 129 17.35 -3.66 5.39
N GLU A 130 17.04 -3.36 4.14
CA GLU A 130 17.19 -4.28 3.00
C GLU A 130 18.68 -4.56 2.70
N ALA A 131 19.53 -3.54 2.71
CA ALA A 131 20.98 -3.71 2.58
C ALA A 131 21.57 -4.58 3.71
N HIS A 132 21.07 -4.42 4.94
CA HIS A 132 21.49 -5.26 6.06
C HIS A 132 21.04 -6.72 5.91
N LEU A 133 19.81 -6.95 5.44
CA LEU A 133 19.29 -8.31 5.20
C LEU A 133 20.04 -9.02 4.07
N VAL A 134 20.33 -8.34 2.97
CA VAL A 134 21.11 -8.89 1.84
C VAL A 134 22.54 -9.23 2.28
N SER A 135 23.16 -8.38 3.10
CA SER A 135 24.48 -8.62 3.68
C SER A 135 24.50 -9.85 4.60
N ALA A 136 23.54 -9.96 5.52
CA ALA A 136 23.42 -11.10 6.42
C ALA A 136 23.17 -12.42 5.67
N ASN A 137 22.34 -12.40 4.64
CA ASN A 137 22.04 -13.58 3.83
C ASN A 137 23.28 -14.03 3.02
N SER A 138 24.01 -13.09 2.42
CA SER A 138 25.25 -13.38 1.69
C SER A 138 26.31 -14.04 2.58
N ARG A 139 26.47 -13.54 3.81
CA ARG A 139 27.41 -14.14 4.79
C ARG A 139 27.00 -15.56 5.19
N TYR A 140 25.71 -15.79 5.43
CA TYR A 140 25.20 -17.11 5.78
C TYR A 140 25.38 -18.13 4.63
N ILE A 141 25.10 -17.73 3.39
CA ILE A 141 25.30 -18.60 2.21
C ILE A 141 26.77 -18.97 2.06
N GLN A 142 27.67 -18.00 2.21
CA GLN A 142 29.11 -18.26 2.10
C GLN A 142 29.59 -19.23 3.18
N GLU A 143 29.17 -19.05 4.43
CA GLU A 143 29.51 -19.94 5.54
C GLU A 143 28.98 -21.36 5.31
N GLN A 144 27.76 -21.51 4.77
CA GLN A 144 27.22 -22.82 4.41
C GLN A 144 27.97 -23.49 3.25
N GLN A 145 28.42 -22.70 2.27
CA GLN A 145 29.17 -23.21 1.12
C GLN A 145 30.56 -23.73 1.55
N GLU A 146 31.24 -23.02 2.44
CA GLU A 146 32.51 -23.48 3.03
C GLU A 146 32.31 -24.77 3.84
N GLN A 147 31.23 -24.87 4.61
CA GLN A 147 30.92 -26.06 5.41
C GLN A 147 30.66 -27.31 4.53
N GLN A 148 29.94 -27.16 3.41
CA GLN A 148 29.74 -28.26 2.46
C GLN A 148 31.05 -28.74 1.83
N GLN A 149 32.00 -27.84 1.59
CA GLN A 149 33.28 -28.20 0.97
C GLN A 149 34.13 -29.07 1.90
N LEU A 150 34.08 -28.83 3.22
CA LEU A 150 34.72 -29.68 4.23
C LEU A 150 34.09 -31.08 4.30
N ILE A 151 32.76 -31.17 4.23
CA ILE A 151 32.05 -32.46 4.24
C ILE A 151 32.41 -33.30 3.02
N ILE A 152 32.56 -32.69 1.84
CA ILE A 152 32.97 -33.41 0.61
C ILE A 152 34.39 -33.96 0.77
N GLN A 153 35.32 -33.16 1.31
CA GLN A 153 36.69 -33.61 1.55
C GLN A 153 36.75 -34.78 2.54
N GLU A 154 35.98 -34.70 3.63
CA GLU A 154 35.91 -35.79 4.63
C GLU A 154 35.32 -37.08 4.02
N GLN A 155 34.33 -36.95 3.13
CA GLN A 155 33.76 -38.10 2.42
C GLN A 155 34.76 -38.73 1.43
N ASP A 156 35.55 -37.93 0.72
CA ASP A 156 36.60 -38.44 -0.17
C ASP A 156 37.66 -39.24 0.61
N GLU A 157 38.07 -38.76 1.78
CA GLU A 157 39.00 -39.51 2.66
C GLU A 157 38.39 -40.85 3.11
N GLN A 158 37.09 -40.89 3.41
CA GLN A 158 36.41 -42.14 3.76
C GLN A 158 36.35 -43.12 2.59
N LEU A 159 36.15 -42.65 1.35
CA LEU A 159 36.14 -43.50 0.16
C LEU A 159 37.51 -44.16 -0.10
N ASP A 160 38.61 -43.47 0.16
CA ASP A 160 39.96 -44.04 0.06
C ASP A 160 40.16 -45.17 1.10
N LEU A 161 39.67 -44.97 2.32
CA LEU A 161 39.77 -45.98 3.39
C LEU A 161 38.94 -47.24 3.06
N VAL A 162 37.75 -47.06 2.50
CA VAL A 162 36.90 -48.17 2.02
C VAL A 162 37.57 -48.91 0.87
N THR A 163 38.23 -48.20 -0.05
CA THR A 163 38.97 -48.80 -1.18
C THR A 163 40.12 -49.68 -0.69
N GLY A 164 40.86 -49.23 0.34
CA GLY A 164 41.87 -50.04 1.01
C GLY A 164 41.29 -51.32 1.63
N SER A 165 40.13 -51.22 2.26
CA SER A 165 39.42 -52.36 2.87
C SER A 165 38.91 -53.37 1.84
N ILE A 166 38.43 -52.90 0.67
CA ILE A 166 38.03 -53.75 -0.46
C ILE A 166 39.23 -54.51 -1.03
N ARG A 167 40.41 -53.87 -1.10
CA ARG A 167 41.64 -54.56 -1.55
C ARG A 167 42.03 -55.69 -0.61
N VAL A 168 41.90 -55.48 0.70
CA VAL A 168 42.14 -56.52 1.70
C VAL A 168 41.11 -57.65 1.57
N LEU A 169 39.82 -57.35 1.39
CA LEU A 169 38.79 -58.36 1.15
C LEU A 169 39.04 -59.15 -0.14
N LYS A 170 39.49 -58.49 -1.22
CA LYS A 170 39.87 -59.15 -2.48
C LYS A 170 41.04 -60.11 -2.28
N ASP A 171 42.07 -59.68 -1.56
CA ASP A 171 43.23 -60.53 -1.25
C ASP A 171 42.83 -61.74 -0.37
N MET A 172 41.95 -61.55 0.62
CA MET A 172 41.42 -62.66 1.41
C MET A 172 40.54 -63.60 0.57
N SER A 173 39.67 -63.07 -0.28
CA SER A 173 38.84 -63.87 -1.19
C SER A 173 39.66 -64.66 -2.20
N GLY A 174 40.78 -64.10 -2.68
CA GLY A 174 41.72 -64.81 -3.54
C GLY A 174 42.35 -66.00 -2.83
N ARG A 175 42.88 -65.78 -1.61
CA ARG A 175 43.45 -66.85 -0.79
C ARG A 175 42.44 -67.93 -0.41
N ILE A 176 41.20 -67.56 -0.10
CA ILE A 176 40.12 -68.51 0.16
C ILE A 176 39.79 -69.32 -1.11
N GLY A 177 39.82 -68.69 -2.29
CA GLY A 177 39.64 -69.37 -3.57
C GLY A 177 40.74 -70.38 -3.85
N ASP A 178 42.00 -69.97 -3.68
CA ASP A 178 43.17 -70.85 -3.83
C ASP A 178 43.13 -72.02 -2.82
N GLU A 179 42.74 -71.76 -1.58
CA GLU A 179 42.64 -72.78 -0.53
C GLU A 179 41.41 -73.72 -0.70
N LEU A 180 40.32 -73.24 -1.32
CA LEU A 180 39.20 -74.07 -1.75
C LEU A 180 39.56 -74.97 -2.94
N ASP A 181 40.33 -74.45 -3.91
CA ASP A 181 40.81 -75.21 -5.06
C ASP A 181 41.83 -76.29 -4.64
N GLU A 182 42.69 -76.01 -3.65
CA GLU A 182 43.59 -77.00 -3.04
C GLU A 182 42.84 -78.09 -2.25
N GLN A 183 41.68 -77.77 -1.66
CA GLN A 183 40.80 -78.74 -0.98
C GLN A 183 39.90 -79.54 -1.94
N ALA A 184 39.83 -79.16 -3.22
CA ALA A 184 39.00 -79.81 -4.24
C ALA A 184 39.72 -80.97 -4.98
N VAL A 185 40.95 -81.33 -4.56
CA VAL A 185 41.77 -82.45 -5.09
C VAL A 185 41.63 -83.72 -4.25
#